data_AF-A0A4Q7UAI5-F1
#
_entry.id   AF-A0A4Q7UAI5-F1
#
_cell.length_a   1.000
_cell.length_b   1.000
_cell.length_c   1.000
_cell.angle_alpha   90.00
_cell.angle_beta   90.00
_cell.angle_gamma   90.00
#
_symmetry.space_group_name_H-M   'P 1'
#
loop_
_entity.id
_entity.type
_entity.pdbx_description
1 polymer ?
#
loop_
_entity_poly.entity_id
_entity_poly.type
_entity_poly.pdbx_seq_one_letter_code
_entity_poly.pdbx_strand_id
1 'polypeptide(L)'
;MDPDGRPRDDVTRRWRRRALERAYACLAAQLREVSAALAAGDQRRAVRALDALREMGPDLDRMHQALSGAEEVVSLAPARWLRRKDVERFARASQQVERVIEHSRGVARRSAMALQYDEPIPADLPASVGRLADAVELLRREHCAGRPTERTRQAARDAVHQAGRARGRGVDEFGDAVVTQLRTAASDLLRAAGCDATTANQLVREAAQHGEESVGSGGASG
;
A
#
# COMPACT_ATOMS: atom_id res chain seq x y z
N MET A 1 15.05 -13.00 29.76
CA MET A 1 15.56 -11.63 29.96
C MET A 1 16.68 -11.39 28.96
N ASP A 2 16.78 -10.19 28.39
CA ASP A 2 17.96 -9.74 27.63
C ASP A 2 19.02 -9.18 28.62
N PRO A 3 20.27 -8.82 28.22
CA PRO A 3 21.30 -8.41 29.17
C PRO A 3 20.93 -7.15 29.98
N ASP A 4 19.95 -6.38 29.52
CA ASP A 4 19.37 -5.21 30.19
C ASP A 4 18.21 -5.53 31.18
N GLY A 5 17.90 -6.79 31.44
CA GLY A 5 16.83 -7.14 32.37
C GLY A 5 15.40 -6.76 31.92
N ARG A 6 15.17 -6.62 30.61
CA ARG A 6 13.82 -6.45 30.05
C ARG A 6 13.18 -7.80 29.69
N PRO A 7 11.83 -7.96 29.80
CA PRO A 7 11.15 -9.12 29.26
C PRO A 7 11.47 -9.21 27.76
N ARG A 8 12.01 -10.35 27.29
CA ARG A 8 12.38 -10.57 25.86
C ARG A 8 11.23 -10.31 24.89
N ASP A 9 10.00 -10.33 25.39
CA ASP A 9 8.77 -10.11 24.63
C ASP A 9 8.53 -8.64 24.26
N ASP A 10 8.93 -7.69 25.11
CA ASP A 10 8.75 -6.26 24.81
C ASP A 10 9.76 -5.79 23.75
N VAL A 11 10.99 -6.28 23.83
CA VAL A 11 12.05 -6.02 22.84
C VAL A 11 11.64 -6.56 21.47
N THR A 12 11.19 -7.82 21.42
CA THR A 12 10.71 -8.47 20.18
C THR A 12 9.47 -7.75 19.61
N ARG A 13 8.50 -7.37 20.44
CA ARG A 13 7.31 -6.61 20.03
C ARG A 13 7.68 -5.24 19.45
N ARG A 14 8.60 -4.54 20.10
CA ARG A 14 9.08 -3.21 19.66
C ARG A 14 9.86 -3.29 18.35
N TRP A 15 10.71 -4.31 18.18
CA TRP A 15 11.43 -4.55 16.92
C TRP A 15 10.46 -4.83 15.77
N ARG A 16 9.49 -5.75 15.97
CA ARG A 16 8.45 -6.09 14.99
C ARG A 16 7.67 -4.87 14.53
N ARG A 17 7.18 -4.09 15.49
CA ARG A 17 6.45 -2.86 15.21
C ARG A 17 7.30 -1.89 14.39
N ARG A 18 8.57 -1.69 14.77
CA ARG A 18 9.48 -0.78 14.06
C ARG A 18 9.81 -1.26 12.64
N ALA A 19 9.90 -2.56 12.41
CA ALA A 19 10.11 -3.13 11.09
C ALA A 19 8.90 -2.87 10.17
N LEU A 20 7.67 -3.13 10.64
CA LEU A 20 6.46 -2.79 9.89
C LEU A 20 6.35 -1.28 9.62
N GLU A 21 6.65 -0.44 10.62
CA GLU A 21 6.67 1.02 10.46
C GLU A 21 7.64 1.46 9.35
N ARG A 22 8.83 0.88 9.31
CA ARG A 22 9.82 1.14 8.25
C ARG A 22 9.32 0.67 6.88
N ALA A 23 8.69 -0.51 6.81
CA ALA A 23 8.14 -1.03 5.57
C ALA A 23 7.06 -0.08 5.00
N TYR A 24 6.09 0.34 5.82
CA TYR A 24 5.08 1.31 5.41
C TYR A 24 5.68 2.65 4.98
N ALA A 25 6.66 3.16 5.73
CA ALA A 25 7.31 4.43 5.40
C ALA A 25 8.07 4.36 4.06
N CYS A 26 8.79 3.26 3.82
CA CYS A 26 9.48 3.01 2.55
C CYS A 26 8.47 2.90 1.40
N LEU A 27 7.40 2.12 1.58
CA LEU A 27 6.34 1.96 0.58
C LEU A 27 5.72 3.29 0.18
N ALA A 28 5.34 4.12 1.16
CA ALA A 28 4.80 5.45 0.90
C ALA A 28 5.82 6.34 0.18
N ALA A 29 7.10 6.28 0.55
CA ALA A 29 8.14 7.03 -0.14
C ALA A 29 8.28 6.61 -1.61
N GLN A 30 8.34 5.31 -1.91
CA GLN A 30 8.48 4.82 -3.28
C GLN A 30 7.25 5.13 -4.14
N LEU A 31 6.04 5.06 -3.58
CA LEU A 31 4.84 5.50 -4.31
C LEU A 31 4.89 7.01 -4.64
N ARG A 32 5.41 7.86 -3.74
CA ARG A 32 5.64 9.28 -4.06
C ARG A 32 6.67 9.47 -5.16
N GLU A 33 7.73 8.66 -5.19
CA GLU A 33 8.72 8.67 -6.28
C GLU A 33 8.09 8.30 -7.63
N VAL A 34 7.20 7.30 -7.66
CA VAL A 34 6.44 6.93 -8.87
C VAL A 34 5.49 8.06 -9.31
N SER A 35 4.77 8.67 -8.35
CA SER A 35 3.90 9.82 -8.62
C SER A 35 4.69 10.98 -9.24
N ALA A 36 5.84 11.31 -8.67
CA ALA A 36 6.70 12.38 -9.18
C ALA A 36 7.36 12.01 -10.53
N ALA A 37 7.68 10.74 -10.75
CA ALA A 37 8.19 10.25 -12.04
C ALA A 37 7.15 10.44 -13.17
N LEU A 38 5.90 10.03 -12.92
CA LEU A 38 4.78 10.22 -13.85
C LEU A 38 4.54 11.71 -14.14
N ALA A 39 4.56 12.57 -13.11
CA ALA A 39 4.35 14.00 -13.28
C ALA A 39 5.47 14.70 -14.06
N ALA A 40 6.71 14.21 -13.93
CA ALA A 40 7.88 14.82 -14.56
C ALA A 40 8.29 14.16 -15.89
N GLY A 41 7.65 13.06 -16.29
CA GLY A 41 8.08 12.27 -17.45
C GLY A 41 9.39 11.49 -17.22
N ASP A 42 9.79 11.22 -15.97
CA ASP A 42 11.09 10.62 -15.65
C ASP A 42 10.99 9.09 -15.48
N GLN A 43 11.14 8.36 -16.60
CA GLN A 43 11.13 6.90 -16.61
C GLN A 43 12.17 6.29 -15.65
N ARG A 44 13.38 6.86 -15.59
CA ARG A 44 14.47 6.33 -14.75
C ARG A 44 14.12 6.42 -13.27
N ARG A 45 13.41 7.47 -12.85
CA ARG A 45 12.89 7.61 -11.49
C ARG A 45 11.87 6.55 -11.15
N ALA A 46 10.94 6.23 -12.06
CA ALA A 46 9.99 5.14 -11.87
C ALA A 46 10.68 3.77 -11.73
N VAL A 47 11.71 3.51 -12.53
CA VAL A 47 12.51 2.27 -12.45
C VAL A 47 13.25 2.16 -11.12
N ARG A 48 13.91 3.23 -10.65
CA ARG A 48 14.57 3.23 -9.33
C ARG A 48 13.59 2.94 -8.19
N ALA A 49 12.39 3.52 -8.25
CA ALA A 49 11.34 3.26 -7.26
C ALA A 49 10.86 1.79 -7.30
N LEU A 50 10.72 1.21 -8.50
CA LEU A 50 10.40 -0.20 -8.67
C LEU A 50 11.47 -1.12 -8.07
N ASP A 51 12.74 -0.82 -8.29
CA ASP A 51 13.84 -1.62 -7.75
C ASP A 51 13.89 -1.56 -6.22
N ALA A 52 13.71 -0.36 -5.64
CA ALA A 52 13.56 -0.21 -4.19
C ALA A 52 12.36 -1.01 -3.63
N LEU A 53 11.23 -1.04 -4.34
CA LEU A 53 10.07 -1.85 -3.94
C LEU A 53 10.34 -3.37 -4.04
N ARG A 54 11.17 -3.82 -4.98
CA ARG A 54 11.57 -5.24 -5.11
C ARG A 54 12.43 -5.68 -3.94
N GLU A 55 13.34 -4.83 -3.49
CA GLU A 55 14.23 -5.10 -2.36
C GLU A 55 13.47 -5.25 -1.02
N MET A 56 12.27 -4.66 -0.90
CA MET A 56 11.46 -4.77 0.32
C MET A 56 10.90 -6.18 0.59
N GLY A 57 10.70 -7.02 -0.44
CA GLY A 57 10.09 -8.35 -0.29
C GLY A 57 10.98 -9.31 0.50
N PRO A 58 12.23 -9.54 0.07
CA PRO A 58 13.18 -10.39 0.78
C PRO A 58 13.44 -10.00 2.24
N ASP A 59 13.30 -8.71 2.58
CA ASP A 59 13.42 -8.23 3.97
C ASP A 59 12.21 -8.64 4.82
N LEU A 60 11.00 -8.58 4.27
CA LEU A 60 9.77 -9.04 4.94
C LEU A 60 9.75 -10.57 5.08
N ASP A 61 10.18 -11.31 4.06
CA ASP A 61 10.26 -12.77 4.10
C ASP A 61 11.24 -13.25 5.17
N ARG A 62 12.44 -12.65 5.24
CA ARG A 62 13.43 -12.95 6.29
C ARG A 62 12.89 -12.63 7.68
N MET A 63 12.15 -11.53 7.81
CA MET A 63 11.46 -11.21 9.05
C MET A 63 10.41 -12.27 9.39
N HIS A 64 9.62 -12.75 8.43
CA HIS A 64 8.64 -13.81 8.65
C HIS A 64 9.31 -15.12 9.11
N GLN A 65 10.37 -15.56 8.42
CA GLN A 65 11.11 -16.77 8.76
C GLN A 65 11.74 -16.72 10.17
N ALA A 66 12.32 -15.59 10.54
CA ALA A 66 12.88 -15.38 11.88
C ALA A 66 11.80 -15.45 12.98
N LEU A 67 10.54 -15.21 12.64
CA LEU A 67 9.42 -15.24 13.57
C LEU A 67 8.77 -16.61 13.68
N SER A 68 8.64 -17.34 12.57
CA SER A 68 8.11 -18.70 12.55
C SER A 68 9.07 -19.71 13.19
N GLY A 69 10.38 -19.53 13.04
CA GLY A 69 11.39 -20.36 13.75
C GLY A 69 11.36 -20.23 15.28
N ALA A 70 10.75 -19.16 15.81
CA ALA A 70 10.54 -18.98 17.25
C ALA A 70 9.28 -19.70 17.78
N GLU A 71 8.40 -20.20 16.90
CA GLU A 71 7.17 -20.93 17.26
C GLU A 71 7.39 -22.43 17.46
N GLU A 72 8.37 -23.05 16.77
CA GLU A 72 8.65 -24.50 16.89
C GLU A 72 9.10 -24.94 18.29
N VAL A 73 9.52 -24.01 19.16
CA VAL A 73 9.97 -24.30 20.55
C VAL A 73 8.83 -24.12 21.59
N VAL A 74 7.59 -23.85 21.14
CA VAL A 74 6.51 -23.38 22.03
C VAL A 74 5.22 -24.20 21.89
N SER A 75 5.27 -25.49 22.24
CA SER A 75 4.11 -26.38 22.07
C SER A 75 3.12 -26.42 23.27
N LEU A 76 3.50 -26.20 24.54
CA LEU A 76 2.59 -26.58 25.66
C LEU A 76 2.60 -25.64 26.89
N ALA A 77 2.14 -24.39 26.77
CA ALA A 77 1.90 -23.54 27.96
C ALA A 77 0.77 -22.47 27.76
N PRO A 78 -0.31 -22.48 28.56
CA PRO A 78 -1.40 -21.49 28.50
C PRO A 78 -0.95 -20.03 28.67
N ALA A 79 0.12 -19.78 29.44
CA ALA A 79 0.74 -18.45 29.60
C ALA A 79 1.25 -17.83 28.27
N ARG A 80 1.32 -18.62 27.19
CA ARG A 80 1.80 -18.19 25.87
C ARG A 80 0.66 -17.97 24.86
N TRP A 81 -0.61 -18.13 25.24
CA TRP A 81 -1.76 -17.85 24.35
C TRP A 81 -1.90 -16.38 23.97
N LEU A 82 -1.57 -15.46 24.89
CA LEU A 82 -1.48 -14.02 24.57
C LEU A 82 -0.37 -13.76 23.53
N ARG A 83 0.77 -14.46 23.65
CA ARG A 83 1.84 -14.39 22.64
C ARG A 83 1.39 -14.91 21.27
N ARG A 84 0.62 -16.00 21.23
CA ARG A 84 0.04 -16.54 19.99
C ARG A 84 -0.86 -15.50 19.30
N LYS A 85 -1.75 -14.83 20.05
CA LYS A 85 -2.59 -13.75 19.50
C LYS A 85 -1.78 -12.57 18.95
N ASP A 86 -0.71 -12.17 19.62
CA ASP A 86 0.18 -11.09 19.14
C ASP A 86 0.98 -11.49 17.90
N VAL A 87 1.42 -12.75 17.79
CA VAL A 87 2.08 -13.28 16.60
C VAL A 87 1.11 -13.40 15.42
N GLU A 88 -0.09 -13.94 15.64
CA GLU A 88 -1.15 -14.01 14.63
C GLU A 88 -1.51 -12.60 14.11
N ARG A 89 -1.61 -11.61 15.00
CA ARG A 89 -1.85 -10.21 14.62
C ARG A 89 -0.72 -9.66 13.75
N PHE A 90 0.53 -9.95 14.12
CA PHE A 90 1.69 -9.53 13.34
C PHE A 90 1.76 -10.21 11.97
N ALA A 91 1.48 -11.52 11.90
CA ALA A 91 1.45 -12.28 10.66
C ALA A 91 0.38 -11.72 9.71
N ARG A 92 -0.82 -11.42 10.22
CA ARG A 92 -1.88 -10.76 9.43
C ARG A 92 -1.45 -9.38 8.91
N ALA A 93 -0.83 -8.56 9.76
CA ALA A 93 -0.33 -7.24 9.35
C ALA A 93 0.79 -7.34 8.29
N SER A 94 1.68 -8.33 8.41
CA SER A 94 2.77 -8.56 7.46
C SER A 94 2.23 -8.99 6.09
N GLN A 95 1.30 -9.95 6.06
CA GLN A 95 0.62 -10.37 4.82
C GLN A 95 -0.16 -9.23 4.13
N GLN A 96 -0.68 -8.28 4.91
CA GLN A 96 -1.33 -7.10 4.35
C GLN A 96 -0.30 -6.18 3.69
N VAL A 97 0.83 -5.91 4.36
CA VAL A 97 1.93 -5.11 3.80
C VAL A 97 2.51 -5.73 2.54
N GLU A 98 2.74 -7.05 2.53
CA GLU A 98 3.26 -7.78 1.37
C GLU A 98 2.36 -7.61 0.14
N ARG A 99 1.04 -7.77 0.30
CA ARG A 99 0.06 -7.55 -0.79
C ARG A 99 0.10 -6.14 -1.35
N VAL A 100 0.13 -5.12 -0.48
CA VAL A 100 0.18 -3.73 -0.93
C VAL A 100 1.51 -3.43 -1.64
N ILE A 101 2.64 -4.01 -1.19
CA ILE A 101 3.94 -3.89 -1.87
C ILE A 101 3.89 -4.54 -3.25
N GLU A 102 3.33 -5.75 -3.37
CA GLU A 102 3.21 -6.45 -4.65
C GLU A 102 2.45 -5.62 -5.69
N HIS A 103 1.29 -5.07 -5.33
CA HIS A 103 0.54 -4.20 -6.23
C HIS A 103 1.24 -2.87 -6.50
N SER A 104 1.98 -2.32 -5.53
CA SER A 104 2.78 -1.12 -5.73
C SER A 104 3.93 -1.34 -6.72
N ARG A 105 4.52 -2.54 -6.78
CA ARG A 105 5.46 -2.92 -7.86
C ARG A 105 4.76 -2.97 -9.21
N GLY A 106 3.52 -3.46 -9.24
CA GLY A 106 2.66 -3.43 -10.44
C GLY A 106 2.45 -1.99 -10.93
N VAL A 107 2.08 -1.08 -10.03
CA VAL A 107 1.95 0.37 -10.31
C VAL A 107 3.26 0.92 -10.87
N ALA A 108 4.38 0.77 -10.13
CA ALA A 108 5.68 1.31 -10.55
C ALA A 108 6.15 0.77 -11.91
N ARG A 109 5.99 -0.53 -12.14
CA ARG A 109 6.33 -1.18 -13.41
C ARG A 109 5.49 -0.62 -14.56
N ARG A 110 4.17 -0.55 -14.41
CA ARG A 110 3.29 -0.03 -15.47
C ARG A 110 3.52 1.45 -15.72
N SER A 111 3.81 2.25 -14.68
CA SER A 111 4.22 3.64 -14.84
C SER A 111 5.53 3.78 -15.61
N ALA A 112 6.55 2.97 -15.32
CA ALA A 112 7.79 2.96 -16.06
C ALA A 112 7.59 2.55 -17.54
N MET A 113 6.66 1.64 -17.82
CA MET A 113 6.31 1.28 -19.20
C MET A 113 5.56 2.42 -19.91
N ALA A 114 4.54 3.02 -19.29
CA ALA A 114 3.83 4.16 -19.88
C ALA A 114 4.79 5.30 -20.28
N LEU A 115 5.75 5.60 -19.40
CA LEU A 115 6.81 6.58 -19.66
C LEU A 115 7.81 6.12 -20.72
N GLN A 116 8.12 4.83 -20.79
CA GLN A 116 9.02 4.27 -21.82
C GLN A 116 8.45 4.39 -23.23
N TYR A 117 7.13 4.25 -23.34
CA TYR A 117 6.40 4.27 -24.60
C TYR A 117 5.81 5.65 -24.92
N ASP A 118 6.21 6.69 -24.16
CA ASP A 118 5.75 8.07 -24.32
C ASP A 118 4.21 8.20 -24.34
N GLU A 119 3.50 7.35 -23.58
CA GLU A 119 2.05 7.45 -23.44
C GLU A 119 1.67 8.79 -22.80
N PRO A 120 0.60 9.46 -23.27
CA PRO A 120 0.09 10.66 -22.63
C PRO A 120 -0.38 10.33 -21.21
N ILE A 121 0.13 11.07 -20.22
CA ILE A 121 -0.19 10.88 -18.81
C ILE A 121 -1.11 12.01 -18.32
N PRO A 122 -2.42 11.76 -18.11
CA PRO A 122 -3.31 12.73 -17.48
C PRO A 122 -2.84 13.06 -16.07
N ALA A 123 -2.92 14.33 -15.65
CA ALA A 123 -2.46 14.79 -14.34
C ALA A 123 -3.15 14.09 -13.15
N ASP A 124 -4.34 13.52 -13.35
CA ASP A 124 -5.06 12.74 -12.35
C ASP A 124 -4.35 11.40 -12.03
N LEU A 125 -3.55 10.84 -12.96
CA LEU A 125 -2.83 9.58 -12.75
C LEU A 125 -1.68 9.70 -11.72
N PRO A 126 -0.71 10.64 -11.85
CA PRO A 126 0.27 10.87 -10.78
C PRO A 126 -0.38 11.32 -9.48
N ALA A 127 -1.47 12.11 -9.53
CA ALA A 127 -2.22 12.50 -8.34
C ALA A 127 -2.80 11.28 -7.61
N SER A 128 -3.36 10.31 -8.35
CA SER A 128 -3.86 9.05 -7.80
C SER A 128 -2.78 8.26 -7.08
N VAL A 129 -1.61 8.08 -7.70
CA VAL A 129 -0.47 7.38 -7.08
C VAL A 129 -0.02 8.11 -5.80
N GLY A 130 0.03 9.44 -5.83
CA GLY A 130 0.36 10.26 -4.66
C GLY A 130 -0.64 10.09 -3.51
N ARG A 131 -1.94 10.06 -3.81
CA ARG A 131 -3.00 9.81 -2.81
C ARG A 131 -2.92 8.41 -2.21
N LEU A 132 -2.56 7.40 -3.01
CA LEU A 132 -2.31 6.05 -2.49
C LEU A 132 -1.12 6.07 -1.50
N ALA A 133 -0.05 6.81 -1.82
CA ALA A 133 1.08 6.98 -0.91
C ALA A 133 0.68 7.63 0.42
N ASP A 134 -0.20 8.64 0.37
CA ASP A 134 -0.74 9.29 1.57
C ASP A 134 -1.62 8.34 2.38
N ALA A 135 -2.43 7.51 1.73
CA ALA A 135 -3.24 6.50 2.39
C ALA A 135 -2.36 5.46 3.12
N VAL A 136 -1.25 5.02 2.52
CA VAL A 136 -0.27 4.13 3.16
C VAL A 136 0.37 4.77 4.40
N GLU A 137 0.74 6.06 4.30
CA GLU A 137 1.33 6.80 5.41
C GLU A 137 0.32 7.06 6.54
N LEU A 138 -0.94 7.34 6.20
CA LEU A 138 -2.03 7.46 7.17
C LEU A 138 -2.25 6.13 7.89
N LEU A 139 -2.28 5.01 7.16
CA LEU A 139 -2.45 3.69 7.76
C LEU A 139 -1.34 3.38 8.76
N ARG A 140 -0.10 3.73 8.41
CA ARG A 140 1.04 3.61 9.33
C ARG A 140 0.78 4.42 10.60
N ARG A 141 0.41 5.70 10.49
CA ARG A 141 0.19 6.60 11.63
C ARG A 141 -0.96 6.15 12.51
N GLU A 142 -2.08 5.76 11.91
CA GLU A 142 -3.29 5.30 12.60
C GLU A 142 -3.01 3.99 13.35
N HIS A 143 -2.34 3.02 12.72
CA HIS A 143 -1.89 1.79 13.39
C HIS A 143 -0.93 2.07 14.56
N CYS A 144 0.06 2.95 14.37
CA CYS A 144 1.02 3.32 15.42
C CYS A 144 0.34 3.95 16.63
N ALA A 145 -0.71 4.73 16.40
CA ALA A 145 -1.46 5.45 17.43
C ALA A 145 -2.62 4.64 18.01
N GLY A 146 -2.89 3.42 17.50
CA GLY A 146 -4.07 2.63 17.87
C GLY A 146 -5.39 3.33 17.54
N ARG A 147 -5.39 4.21 16.53
CA ARG A 147 -6.57 4.97 16.11
C ARG A 147 -7.35 4.21 15.04
N PRO A 148 -8.66 4.45 14.94
CA PRO A 148 -9.44 3.93 13.82
C PRO A 148 -8.96 4.53 12.48
N THR A 149 -9.28 3.85 11.38
CA THR A 149 -8.61 4.00 10.07
C THR A 149 -9.40 4.83 9.06
N GLU A 150 -10.27 5.72 9.54
CA GLU A 150 -11.16 6.50 8.67
C GLU A 150 -10.40 7.38 7.68
N ARG A 151 -9.28 7.98 8.08
CA ARG A 151 -8.51 8.84 7.15
C ARG A 151 -7.81 8.02 6.09
N THR A 152 -7.29 6.84 6.44
CA THR A 152 -6.79 5.89 5.45
C THR A 152 -7.87 5.52 4.44
N ARG A 153 -9.07 5.18 4.92
CA ARG A 153 -10.20 4.79 4.06
C ARG A 153 -10.60 5.92 3.11
N GLN A 154 -10.63 7.17 3.60
CA GLN A 154 -10.90 8.32 2.75
C GLN A 154 -9.81 8.53 1.69
N ALA A 155 -8.54 8.55 2.10
CA ALA A 155 -7.43 8.76 1.17
C ALA A 155 -7.34 7.66 0.09
N ALA A 156 -7.66 6.41 0.44
CA ALA A 156 -7.74 5.30 -0.52
C ALA A 156 -8.85 5.53 -1.56
N ARG A 157 -10.03 6.01 -1.14
CA ARG A 157 -11.12 6.38 -2.06
C ARG A 157 -10.74 7.57 -2.93
N ASP A 158 -10.10 8.58 -2.37
CA ASP A 158 -9.63 9.75 -3.12
C ASP A 158 -8.63 9.33 -4.20
N ALA A 159 -7.70 8.41 -3.89
CA ALA A 159 -6.79 7.84 -4.87
C ALA A 159 -7.53 7.19 -6.03
N VAL A 160 -8.50 6.31 -5.73
CA VAL A 160 -9.28 5.61 -6.74
C VAL A 160 -10.16 6.57 -7.56
N HIS A 161 -10.71 7.60 -6.92
CA HIS A 161 -11.44 8.66 -7.61
C HIS A 161 -10.56 9.37 -8.65
N GLN A 162 -9.32 9.74 -8.29
CA GLN A 162 -8.37 10.31 -9.27
C GLN A 162 -8.02 9.31 -10.38
N ALA A 163 -7.90 8.01 -10.07
CA ALA A 163 -7.69 6.99 -11.10
C ALA A 163 -8.87 6.90 -12.07
N GLY A 164 -10.11 7.01 -11.57
CA GLY A 164 -11.31 7.10 -12.39
C GLY A 164 -11.31 8.34 -13.29
N ARG A 165 -10.93 9.51 -12.75
CA ARG A 165 -10.77 10.73 -13.56
C ARG A 165 -9.74 10.57 -14.66
N ALA A 166 -8.59 9.96 -14.37
CA ALA A 166 -7.56 9.68 -15.36
C ALA A 166 -8.14 8.83 -16.51
N ARG A 167 -8.87 7.76 -16.18
CA ARG A 167 -9.55 6.93 -17.17
C ARG A 167 -10.60 7.69 -17.98
N GLY A 168 -11.42 8.51 -17.33
CA GLY A 168 -12.43 9.35 -17.98
C GLY A 168 -11.86 10.42 -18.93
N ARG A 169 -10.62 10.87 -18.71
CA ARG A 169 -9.89 11.77 -19.63
C ARG A 169 -9.17 11.04 -20.77
N GLY A 170 -9.14 9.71 -20.75
CA GLY A 170 -8.39 8.89 -21.68
C GLY A 170 -7.01 8.52 -21.14
N VAL A 171 -6.73 7.22 -21.15
CA VAL A 171 -5.41 6.63 -20.88
C VAL A 171 -5.14 5.55 -21.92
N ASP A 172 -3.88 5.39 -22.30
CA ASP A 172 -3.44 4.32 -23.18
C ASP A 172 -3.23 3.00 -22.40
N GLU A 173 -2.67 1.98 -23.04
CA GLU A 173 -2.61 0.61 -22.50
C GLU A 173 -1.90 0.53 -21.14
N PHE A 174 -0.71 1.12 -21.01
CA PHE A 174 0.04 1.07 -19.77
C PHE A 174 -0.57 1.99 -18.71
N GLY A 175 -1.10 3.15 -19.09
CA GLY A 175 -1.89 4.02 -18.23
C GLY A 175 -3.14 3.33 -17.63
N ASP A 176 -3.92 2.61 -18.44
CA ASP A 176 -5.07 1.83 -17.96
C ASP A 176 -4.64 0.70 -17.02
N ALA A 177 -3.50 0.08 -17.30
CA ALA A 177 -2.93 -0.91 -16.41
C ALA A 177 -2.47 -0.30 -15.07
N VAL A 178 -1.96 0.95 -15.05
CA VAL A 178 -1.69 1.68 -13.79
C VAL A 178 -3.00 1.90 -13.01
N VAL A 179 -4.07 2.36 -13.67
CA VAL A 179 -5.40 2.54 -13.06
C VAL A 179 -5.91 1.23 -12.44
N THR A 180 -5.76 0.12 -13.16
CA THR A 180 -6.16 -1.21 -12.68
C THR A 180 -5.35 -1.61 -11.44
N GLN A 181 -4.03 -1.43 -11.44
CA GLN A 181 -3.19 -1.75 -10.28
C GLN A 181 -3.51 -0.85 -9.07
N LEU A 182 -3.81 0.43 -9.29
CA LEU A 182 -4.23 1.37 -8.23
C LEU A 182 -5.51 0.92 -7.55
N ARG A 183 -6.50 0.46 -8.31
CA ARG A 183 -7.78 -0.07 -7.78
C ARG A 183 -7.55 -1.29 -6.90
N THR A 184 -6.70 -2.21 -7.35
CA THR A 184 -6.35 -3.41 -6.58
C THR A 184 -5.57 -3.06 -5.30
N ALA A 185 -4.56 -2.21 -5.40
CA ALA A 185 -3.78 -1.74 -4.26
C ALA A 185 -4.65 -1.03 -3.21
N ALA A 186 -5.59 -0.19 -3.66
CA ALA A 186 -6.53 0.49 -2.76
C ALA A 186 -7.49 -0.49 -2.07
N SER A 187 -7.98 -1.52 -2.77
CA SER A 187 -8.81 -2.57 -2.15
C SER A 187 -8.05 -3.31 -1.05
N ASP A 188 -6.81 -3.70 -1.30
CA ASP A 188 -5.97 -4.35 -0.29
C ASP A 188 -5.62 -3.43 0.88
N LEU A 189 -5.42 -2.14 0.62
CA LEU A 189 -5.21 -1.15 1.68
C LEU A 189 -6.48 -0.97 2.54
N LEU A 190 -7.68 -0.96 1.95
CA LEU A 190 -8.94 -0.93 2.68
C LEU A 190 -9.13 -2.19 3.53
N ARG A 191 -8.74 -3.36 3.01
CA ARG A 191 -8.74 -4.62 3.77
C ARG A 191 -7.74 -4.58 4.93
N ALA A 192 -6.57 -3.98 4.70
CA ALA A 192 -5.60 -3.72 5.77
C ALA A 192 -6.13 -2.73 6.82
N ALA A 193 -6.98 -1.78 6.41
CA ALA A 193 -7.72 -0.88 7.28
C ALA A 193 -8.96 -1.52 7.93
N GLY A 194 -9.17 -2.82 7.77
CA GLY A 194 -10.22 -3.60 8.46
C GLY A 194 -11.56 -3.69 7.73
N CYS A 195 -11.65 -3.30 6.45
CA CYS A 195 -12.81 -3.61 5.62
C CYS A 195 -12.82 -5.09 5.23
N ASP A 196 -13.99 -5.70 5.14
CA ASP A 196 -14.14 -6.98 4.45
C ASP A 196 -13.93 -6.80 2.92
N ALA A 197 -13.69 -7.90 2.22
CA ALA A 197 -13.36 -7.88 0.80
C ALA A 197 -14.51 -7.32 -0.07
N THR A 198 -15.77 -7.61 0.27
CA THR A 198 -16.94 -7.16 -0.48
C THR A 198 -17.07 -5.64 -0.35
N THR A 199 -17.04 -5.13 0.87
CA THR A 199 -17.08 -3.70 1.16
C THR A 199 -15.91 -2.96 0.50
N ALA A 200 -14.69 -3.47 0.61
CA ALA A 200 -13.52 -2.85 -0.01
C ALA A 200 -13.68 -2.73 -1.54
N ASN A 201 -14.11 -3.81 -2.20
CA ASN A 201 -14.32 -3.83 -3.65
C ASN A 201 -15.47 -2.91 -4.09
N GLN A 202 -16.54 -2.82 -3.31
CA GLN A 202 -17.65 -1.92 -3.58
C GLN A 202 -17.20 -0.45 -3.51
N LEU A 203 -16.52 -0.06 -2.43
CA LEU A 203 -16.01 1.30 -2.25
C LEU A 203 -15.05 1.72 -3.37
N VAL A 204 -14.16 0.82 -3.81
CA VAL A 204 -13.26 1.06 -4.93
C VAL A 204 -14.02 1.24 -6.24
N ARG A 205 -15.05 0.41 -6.49
CA ARG A 205 -15.86 0.51 -7.71
C ARG A 205 -16.61 1.84 -7.77
N GLU A 206 -17.32 2.19 -6.70
CA GLU A 206 -18.08 3.44 -6.60
C GLU A 206 -17.17 4.67 -6.75
N ALA A 207 -16.02 4.69 -6.06
CA ALA A 207 -15.08 5.80 -6.17
C ALA A 207 -14.53 5.96 -7.61
N ALA A 208 -14.23 4.85 -8.29
CA ALA A 208 -13.75 4.89 -9.67
C ALA A 208 -14.82 5.40 -10.62
N GLN A 209 -16.06 4.92 -10.49
CA GLN A 209 -17.20 5.35 -11.30
C GLN A 209 -17.49 6.85 -11.13
N HIS A 210 -17.58 7.33 -9.89
CA HIS A 210 -17.76 8.76 -9.64
C HIS A 210 -16.62 9.61 -10.22
N GLY A 211 -15.38 9.10 -10.16
CA GLY A 211 -14.23 9.76 -10.78
C GLY A 211 -14.38 9.88 -12.29
N GLU A 212 -14.72 8.78 -12.98
CA GLU A 212 -14.96 8.76 -14.43
C GLU A 212 -16.12 9.71 -14.83
N GLU A 213 -17.25 9.65 -14.12
CA GLU A 213 -18.44 10.48 -14.37
C GLU A 213 -18.16 11.98 -14.18
N SER A 214 -17.34 12.35 -13.18
CA SER A 214 -17.01 13.74 -12.89
C SER A 214 -16.29 14.47 -14.04
N VAL A 215 -15.66 13.72 -14.96
CA VAL A 215 -15.04 14.28 -16.17
C VAL A 215 -16.10 14.57 -17.23
N GLY A 216 -17.09 13.68 -17.38
CA GLY A 216 -18.17 13.83 -18.35
C GLY A 216 -19.17 14.94 -18.01
N SER A 217 -19.44 15.17 -16.71
CA SER A 217 -20.37 16.22 -16.27
C SER A 217 -19.80 17.64 -16.43
N GLY A 218 -18.47 17.80 -16.50
CA GLY A 218 -17.80 19.10 -16.64
C GLY A 218 -17.71 19.63 -18.07
N GLY A 219 -18.02 18.81 -19.08
CA GLY A 219 -17.95 19.17 -20.50
C GLY A 219 -19.26 19.70 -21.11
N ALA A 220 -20.37 19.65 -20.38
CA ALA A 220 -21.70 20.01 -20.89
C ALA A 220 -22.10 21.48 -20.62
N SER A 221 -21.15 22.38 -20.35
CA SER A 221 -21.42 23.81 -20.08
C SER A 221 -20.41 24.77 -20.74
N GLY A 222 -19.83 24.38 -21.88
CA GLY A 222 -18.96 25.23 -22.71
C GLY A 222 -19.52 25.39 -24.11
#